data_AF-A0A7V8T0V4-F1
#
_entry.id   AF-A0A7V8T0V4-F1
#
_cell.length_a   1.000
_cell.length_b   1.000
_cell.length_c   1.000
_cell.angle_alpha   90.00
_cell.angle_beta   90.00
_cell.angle_gamma   90.00
#
_symmetry.space_group_name_H-M   'P 1'
#
loop_
_entity.id
_entity.type
_entity.pdbx_description
1 polymer ?
#
loop_
_entity_poly.entity_id
_entity_poly.type
_entity_poly.pdbx_seq_one_letter_code
_entity_poly.pdbx_strand_id
1 'polypeptide(L)'
;PFNRYQTLDVVRAVAESGRDIALYTGNDDNIVMDLLAPFVFRSNGRIIERRIVGGLLGHWAIWTRKAVELLDECHRVVGAQAGIPPELLRRGVEVTDANAAVFDAANRFSGCTAGLHEVLRRQGLLEGTWCLDPQETLSRGQSEEIARVYAAYPHLNDDSFVREHLDSWLTR
;
A
#
# COMPACT_ATOMS: atom_id res chain seq x y z
N PRO A 1 -2.13 8.92 -11.77
CA PRO A 1 -0.68 8.71 -11.49
C PRO A 1 -0.18 9.64 -10.38
N PHE A 2 0.62 9.09 -9.46
CA PHE A 2 1.17 9.82 -8.32
C PHE A 2 2.35 10.71 -8.74
N ASN A 3 2.27 12.02 -8.48
CA ASN A 3 3.29 12.98 -8.88
C ASN A 3 4.24 13.31 -7.70
N ARG A 4 5.47 12.80 -7.78
CA ARG A 4 6.49 12.99 -6.73
C ARG A 4 7.01 14.42 -6.63
N TYR A 5 7.04 15.17 -7.73
CA TYR A 5 7.42 16.58 -7.72
C TYR A 5 6.39 17.42 -6.96
N GLN A 6 5.11 17.21 -7.25
CA GLN A 6 4.03 17.87 -6.51
C GLN A 6 3.98 17.43 -5.04
N THR A 7 4.31 16.17 -4.74
CA THR A 7 4.46 15.71 -3.36
C THR A 7 5.53 16.52 -2.62
N LEU A 8 6.70 16.76 -3.24
CA LEU A 8 7.75 17.59 -2.65
C LEU A 8 7.28 19.03 -2.41
N ASP A 9 6.56 19.63 -3.35
CA ASP A 9 6.05 21.00 -3.22
C ASP A 9 5.08 21.12 -2.03
N VAL A 10 4.16 20.18 -1.88
CA VAL A 10 3.20 20.16 -0.77
C VAL A 10 3.90 19.92 0.56
N VAL A 11 4.79 18.93 0.65
CA VAL A 11 5.48 18.61 1.91
C VAL A 11 6.42 19.75 2.33
N ARG A 12 7.04 20.45 1.38
CA ARG A 12 7.80 21.69 1.63
C ARG A 12 6.91 22.80 2.15
N ALA A 13 5.77 23.07 1.50
CA ALA A 13 4.84 24.10 1.95
C ALA A 13 4.33 23.83 3.38
N VAL A 14 4.02 22.56 3.71
CA VAL A 14 3.67 22.14 5.06
C VAL A 14 4.82 22.41 6.04
N ALA A 15 6.05 22.02 5.69
CA ALA A 15 7.23 22.25 6.51
C ALA A 15 7.47 23.75 6.80
N GLU A 16 7.39 24.58 5.76
CA GLU A 16 7.63 26.03 5.83
C GLU A 16 6.49 26.79 6.54
N SER A 17 5.27 26.24 6.56
CA SER A 17 4.13 26.81 7.29
C SER A 17 4.28 26.78 8.81
N GLY A 18 5.19 25.95 9.34
CA GLY A 18 5.38 25.74 10.78
C GLY A 18 4.24 24.98 11.47
N ARG A 19 3.22 24.53 10.71
CA ARG A 19 2.09 23.76 11.26
C ARG A 19 2.50 22.31 11.54
N ASP A 20 1.85 21.74 12.55
CA ASP A 20 1.91 20.31 12.85
C ASP A 20 0.78 19.60 12.09
N ILE A 21 1.13 18.99 10.97
CA ILE A 21 0.19 18.31 10.07
C ILE A 21 0.77 16.93 9.79
N ALA A 22 -0.01 15.90 10.11
CA ALA A 22 0.35 14.53 9.80
C ALA A 22 0.21 14.28 8.29
N LEU A 23 1.23 13.66 7.69
CA LEU A 23 1.29 13.35 6.27
C LEU A 23 0.97 11.88 6.04
N TYR A 24 0.04 11.59 5.14
CA TYR A 24 -0.39 10.25 4.77
C TYR A 24 -0.18 10.06 3.27
N THR A 25 0.41 8.95 2.85
CA THR A 25 0.57 8.64 1.42
C THR A 25 -0.72 8.02 0.87
N GLY A 26 -1.10 8.44 -0.33
CA GLY A 26 -2.09 7.73 -1.14
C GLY A 26 -1.44 6.92 -2.27
N ASN A 27 -0.10 6.82 -2.28
CA ASN A 27 0.66 6.22 -3.36
C ASN A 27 0.91 4.73 -3.14
N ASP A 28 -0.01 3.90 -3.63
CA ASP A 28 0.12 2.45 -3.62
C ASP A 28 1.39 1.96 -4.34
N ASP A 29 1.92 2.70 -5.31
CA ASP A 29 3.11 2.27 -6.07
C ASP A 29 4.41 2.33 -5.23
N ASN A 30 4.42 3.09 -4.12
CA ASN A 30 5.67 3.44 -3.42
C ASN A 30 5.53 3.46 -1.88
N ILE A 31 4.59 2.67 -1.33
CA ILE A 31 4.20 2.67 0.10
C ILE A 31 5.43 2.62 1.03
N VAL A 32 6.28 1.61 0.87
CA VAL A 32 7.40 1.34 1.78
C VAL A 32 8.41 2.49 1.77
N MET A 33 8.76 2.99 0.59
CA MET A 33 9.71 4.09 0.47
C MET A 33 9.16 5.40 1.04
N ASP A 34 7.85 5.64 0.91
CA ASP A 34 7.21 6.82 1.48
C ASP A 34 7.24 6.80 3.01
N LEU A 35 7.05 5.63 3.63
CA LEU A 35 7.13 5.47 5.09
C LEU A 35 8.56 5.57 5.63
N LEU A 36 9.55 5.16 4.84
CA LEU A 36 10.96 5.14 5.26
C LEU A 36 11.68 6.47 5.03
N ALA A 37 11.45 7.14 3.91
CA ALA A 37 12.23 8.31 3.50
C ALA A 37 11.75 9.60 4.20
N PRO A 38 12.63 10.30 4.95
CA PRO A 38 12.30 11.64 5.44
C PRO A 38 12.36 12.68 4.33
N PHE A 39 11.51 13.69 4.43
CA PHE A 39 11.60 14.93 3.67
C PHE A 39 12.36 15.96 4.50
N VAL A 40 13.55 16.34 4.05
CA VAL A 40 14.43 17.26 4.77
C VAL A 40 14.59 18.55 3.96
N PHE A 41 14.19 19.67 4.55
CA PHE A 41 14.31 21.00 3.94
C PHE A 41 15.11 21.95 4.81
N ARG A 42 15.72 22.96 4.17
CA ARG A 42 16.29 24.12 4.86
C ARG A 42 15.36 25.31 4.68
N SER A 43 14.90 25.89 5.78
CA SER A 43 14.06 27.10 5.77
C SER A 43 14.42 28.00 6.95
N ASN A 44 14.59 29.31 6.70
CA ASN A 44 14.96 30.31 7.70
C ASN A 44 16.18 29.91 8.57
N GLY A 45 17.21 29.31 7.95
CA GLY A 45 18.42 28.87 8.64
C GLY A 45 18.25 27.62 9.53
N ARG A 46 17.07 26.97 9.52
CA ARG A 46 16.79 25.74 10.26
C ARG A 46 16.61 24.56 9.31
N ILE A 47 16.98 23.37 9.77
CA ILE A 47 16.65 22.11 9.12
C ILE A 47 15.29 21.66 9.64
N ILE A 48 14.35 21.42 8.73
CA ILE A 48 13.01 20.92 9.04
C ILE A 48 12.87 19.54 8.42
N GLU A 49 12.61 18.55 9.26
CA GLU A 49 12.29 17.19 8.83
C GLU A 49 10.77 16.98 8.89
N ARG A 50 10.24 16.33 7.85
CA ARG A 50 8.85 15.86 7.76
C ARG A 50 8.85 14.42 7.30
N ARG A 51 7.84 13.66 7.73
CA ARG A 51 7.70 12.25 7.42
C ARG A 51 6.26 11.91 7.11
N ILE A 52 6.08 10.96 6.22
CA ILE A 52 4.80 10.29 6.04
C ILE A 52 4.70 9.23 7.14
N VAL A 53 3.58 9.23 7.88
CA VAL A 53 3.37 8.42 9.09
C VAL A 53 2.28 7.36 8.92
N GLY A 54 1.74 7.23 7.71
CA GLY A 54 0.65 6.31 7.40
C GLY A 54 0.20 6.46 5.95
N GLY A 55 -0.91 5.82 5.61
CA GLY A 55 -1.47 5.88 4.27
C GLY A 55 -2.98 5.73 4.21
N LEU A 56 -3.55 6.19 3.10
CA LEU A 56 -4.94 5.98 2.68
C LEU A 56 -4.87 5.28 1.32
N LEU A 57 -4.83 3.95 1.37
CA LEU A 57 -4.28 3.12 0.29
C LEU A 57 -5.26 2.02 -0.10
N GLY A 58 -5.39 1.76 -1.40
CA GLY A 58 -6.19 0.63 -1.88
C GLY A 58 -5.61 -0.71 -1.42
N HIS A 59 -4.27 -0.81 -1.35
CA HIS A 59 -3.59 -2.04 -0.96
C HIS A 59 -3.98 -2.46 0.45
N TRP A 60 -4.28 -1.51 1.33
CA TRP A 60 -4.60 -1.78 2.74
C TRP A 60 -6.03 -2.32 2.95
N ALA A 61 -6.87 -2.29 1.91
CA ALA A 61 -8.18 -2.95 1.91
C ALA A 61 -8.08 -4.48 1.79
N ILE A 62 -6.92 -4.98 1.36
CA ILE A 62 -6.57 -6.40 1.30
C ILE A 62 -5.32 -6.63 2.14
N TRP A 63 -5.09 -7.87 2.57
CA TRP A 63 -3.89 -8.21 3.34
C TRP A 63 -3.65 -7.30 4.55
N THR A 64 -4.74 -6.81 5.17
CA THR A 64 -4.71 -5.69 6.12
C THR A 64 -3.79 -5.96 7.30
N ARG A 65 -3.74 -7.21 7.81
CA ARG A 65 -2.82 -7.56 8.89
C ARG A 65 -1.36 -7.40 8.44
N LYS A 66 -1.02 -7.85 7.24
CA LYS A 66 0.34 -7.68 6.67
C LYS A 66 0.68 -6.23 6.39
N ALA A 67 -0.30 -5.44 5.93
CA ALA A 67 -0.12 -4.01 5.76
C ALA A 67 0.21 -3.31 7.09
N VAL A 68 -0.50 -3.65 8.18
CA VAL A 68 -0.22 -3.10 9.52
C VAL A 68 1.13 -3.57 10.05
N GLU A 69 1.46 -4.87 9.93
CA GLU A 69 2.77 -5.40 10.32
C GLU A 69 3.93 -4.67 9.59
N LEU A 70 3.75 -4.37 8.30
CA LEU A 70 4.72 -3.62 7.50
C LEU A 70 4.83 -2.14 7.92
N LEU A 71 3.70 -1.48 8.22
CA LEU A 71 3.67 -0.12 8.73
C LEU A 71 4.45 -0.01 10.05
N ASP A 72 4.19 -0.90 11.00
CA ASP A 72 4.86 -0.94 12.30
C ASP A 72 6.36 -1.22 12.15
N GLU A 73 6.73 -2.11 11.22
CA GLU A 73 8.13 -2.36 10.89
C GLU A 73 8.83 -1.11 10.36
N CYS A 74 8.23 -0.39 9.41
CA CYS A 74 8.77 0.86 8.90
C CYS A 74 8.96 1.89 10.04
N HIS A 75 7.97 2.08 10.90
CA HIS A 75 8.07 2.98 12.05
C HIS A 75 9.20 2.59 13.01
N ARG A 76 9.32 1.30 13.31
CA ARG A 76 10.37 0.77 14.19
C ARG A 76 11.76 0.97 13.61
N VAL A 77 11.97 0.65 12.32
CA VAL A 77 13.26 0.83 11.63
C VAL A 77 13.68 2.29 11.62
N VAL A 78 12.74 3.18 11.31
CA VAL A 78 12.96 4.63 11.31
C VAL A 78 13.29 5.14 12.70
N GLY A 79 12.52 4.75 13.71
CA GLY A 79 12.71 5.19 15.10
C GLY A 79 14.03 4.72 15.70
N ALA A 80 14.53 3.55 15.26
CA ALA A 80 15.82 3.02 15.71
C ALA A 80 17.03 3.80 15.18
N GLN A 81 16.88 4.55 14.07
CA GLN A 81 17.96 5.32 13.43
C GLN A 81 19.22 4.50 13.10
N ALA A 82 19.10 3.17 12.96
CA ALA A 82 20.20 2.23 12.73
C ALA A 82 20.48 1.95 11.24
N GLY A 83 19.82 2.69 10.33
CA GLY A 83 19.84 2.44 8.89
C GLY A 83 18.67 1.58 8.42
N ILE A 84 18.44 1.58 7.10
CA ILE A 84 17.33 0.84 6.48
C ILE A 84 17.84 -0.55 6.04
N PRO A 85 17.22 -1.65 6.51
CA PRO A 85 17.56 -2.99 6.06
C PRO A 85 17.30 -3.18 4.56
N PRO A 86 18.23 -3.79 3.79
CA PRO A 86 18.01 -4.10 2.38
C PRO A 86 16.77 -4.96 2.10
N GLU A 87 16.38 -5.81 3.04
CA GLU A 87 15.19 -6.65 2.97
C GLU A 87 13.91 -5.81 2.89
N LEU A 88 13.88 -4.65 3.55
CA LEU A 88 12.72 -3.76 3.53
C LEU A 88 12.63 -3.01 2.21
N LEU A 89 13.78 -2.63 1.62
CA LEU A 89 13.85 -2.08 0.27
C LEU A 89 13.37 -3.10 -0.77
N ARG A 90 13.79 -4.37 -0.64
CA ARG A 90 13.32 -5.47 -1.48
C ARG A 90 11.82 -5.66 -1.34
N ARG A 91 11.30 -5.68 -0.11
CA ARG A 91 9.86 -5.81 0.15
C ARG A 91 9.06 -4.66 -0.47
N GLY A 92 9.63 -3.45 -0.52
CA GLY A 92 9.04 -2.34 -1.27
C GLY A 92 8.80 -2.68 -2.75
N VAL A 93 9.78 -3.29 -3.42
CA VAL A 93 9.65 -3.72 -4.82
C VAL A 93 8.62 -4.84 -4.97
N GLU A 94 8.61 -5.82 -4.05
CA GLU A 94 7.63 -6.92 -4.05
C GLU A 94 6.19 -6.39 -3.89
N VAL A 95 5.98 -5.41 -3.01
CA VAL A 95 4.68 -4.73 -2.83
C VAL A 95 4.26 -3.99 -4.10
N THR A 96 5.19 -3.29 -4.77
CA THR A 96 4.90 -2.63 -6.05
C THR A 96 4.49 -3.64 -7.13
N ASP A 97 5.15 -4.79 -7.24
CA ASP A 97 4.77 -5.85 -8.21
C ASP A 97 3.41 -6.47 -7.86
N ALA A 98 3.14 -6.72 -6.59
CA ALA A 98 1.83 -7.18 -6.13
C ALA A 98 0.72 -6.18 -6.48
N ASN A 99 0.98 -4.89 -6.29
CA ASN A 99 0.06 -3.80 -6.67
C ASN A 99 -0.15 -3.71 -8.17
N ALA A 100 0.88 -3.93 -8.99
CA ALA A 100 0.72 -3.94 -10.43
C ALA A 100 -0.24 -5.04 -10.91
N ALA A 101 -0.21 -6.22 -10.28
CA ALA A 101 -1.13 -7.32 -10.58
C ALA A 101 -2.56 -7.04 -10.06
N VAL A 102 -2.68 -6.61 -8.80
CA VAL A 102 -3.98 -6.35 -8.17
C VAL A 102 -4.70 -5.17 -8.84
N PHE A 103 -4.02 -4.04 -9.04
CA PHE A 103 -4.61 -2.84 -9.61
C PHE A 103 -4.64 -2.83 -11.14
N ASP A 104 -4.27 -3.92 -11.80
CA ASP A 104 -4.38 -4.05 -13.25
C ASP A 104 -3.55 -3.02 -14.04
N ALA A 105 -2.31 -2.77 -13.60
CA ALA A 105 -1.45 -1.78 -14.22
C ALA A 105 -1.21 -2.05 -15.72
N ALA A 106 -1.11 -3.33 -16.10
CA ALA A 106 -0.94 -3.76 -17.49
C ALA A 106 -2.10 -3.34 -18.42
N ASN A 107 -3.32 -3.21 -17.87
CA ASN A 107 -4.50 -2.77 -18.62
C ASN A 107 -4.95 -1.37 -18.18
N ARG A 108 -4.01 -0.51 -17.75
CA ARG A 108 -4.27 0.90 -17.36
C ARG A 108 -5.31 1.03 -16.25
N PHE A 109 -5.26 0.15 -15.26
CA PHE A 109 -6.13 0.17 -14.09
C PHE A 109 -7.61 -0.08 -14.37
N SER A 110 -7.93 -0.73 -15.49
CA SER A 110 -9.33 -1.01 -15.89
C SER A 110 -10.04 -1.95 -14.90
N GLY A 111 -9.33 -2.92 -14.34
CA GLY A 111 -9.82 -3.87 -13.35
C GLY A 111 -9.37 -3.57 -11.92
N CYS A 112 -9.13 -2.30 -11.57
CA CYS A 112 -8.56 -1.90 -10.28
C CYS A 112 -9.40 -2.38 -9.08
N THR A 113 -10.70 -2.04 -9.02
CA THR A 113 -11.58 -2.46 -7.92
C THR A 113 -11.88 -3.95 -8.01
N ALA A 114 -12.14 -4.47 -9.22
CA ALA A 114 -12.40 -5.89 -9.43
C ALA A 114 -11.21 -6.78 -8.97
N GLY A 115 -9.98 -6.30 -9.09
CA GLY A 115 -8.77 -6.98 -8.61
C GLY A 115 -8.69 -7.05 -7.08
N LEU A 116 -9.03 -5.97 -6.38
CA LEU A 116 -9.19 -5.99 -4.92
C LEU A 116 -10.28 -6.98 -4.51
N HIS A 117 -11.43 -6.94 -5.18
CA HIS A 117 -12.52 -7.87 -4.91
C HIS A 117 -12.12 -9.32 -5.19
N GLU A 118 -11.26 -9.59 -6.18
CA GLU A 118 -10.78 -10.95 -6.45
C GLU A 118 -9.93 -11.48 -5.29
N VAL A 119 -9.10 -10.63 -4.68
CA VAL A 119 -8.38 -10.99 -3.46
C VAL A 119 -9.35 -11.25 -2.31
N LEU A 120 -10.29 -10.35 -2.05
CA LEU A 120 -11.29 -10.52 -0.98
C LEU A 120 -12.17 -11.77 -1.20
N ARG A 121 -12.48 -12.09 -2.46
CA ARG A 121 -13.20 -13.31 -2.84
C ARG A 121 -12.38 -14.56 -2.57
N ARG A 122 -11.08 -14.57 -2.87
CA ARG A 122 -10.16 -15.67 -2.51
C ARG A 122 -10.04 -15.84 -0.99
N GLN A 123 -10.14 -14.74 -0.24
CA GLN A 123 -10.16 -14.73 1.21
C GLN A 123 -11.50 -15.17 1.81
N GLY A 124 -12.57 -15.29 1.01
CA GLY A 124 -13.92 -15.65 1.48
C GLY A 124 -14.70 -14.49 2.11
N LEU A 125 -14.21 -13.25 2.01
CA LEU A 125 -14.89 -12.05 2.50
C LEU A 125 -15.94 -11.52 1.53
N LEU A 126 -15.80 -11.83 0.23
CA LEU A 126 -16.78 -11.53 -0.81
C LEU A 126 -17.18 -12.80 -1.58
N GLU A 127 -18.41 -12.84 -2.07
CA GLU A 127 -18.90 -13.97 -2.89
C GLU A 127 -18.48 -13.86 -4.37
N GLY A 128 -18.14 -12.64 -4.83
CA GLY A 128 -17.80 -12.37 -6.22
C GLY A 128 -17.02 -11.06 -6.39
N THR A 129 -16.67 -10.75 -7.63
CA THR A 129 -15.86 -9.58 -8.01
C THR A 129 -16.67 -8.39 -8.51
N TRP A 130 -17.97 -8.38 -8.21
CA TRP A 130 -18.90 -7.38 -8.76
C TRP A 130 -18.59 -5.96 -8.28
N CYS A 131 -18.60 -5.02 -9.21
CA CYS A 131 -18.43 -3.60 -8.94
C CYS A 131 -19.76 -2.85 -9.17
N LEU A 132 -19.84 -1.61 -8.66
CA LEU A 132 -21.01 -0.75 -8.90
C LEU A 132 -21.17 -0.40 -10.38
N ASP A 133 -20.05 -0.16 -11.08
CA ASP A 133 -20.02 -0.13 -12.54
C ASP A 133 -19.93 -1.57 -13.07
N PRO A 134 -20.94 -2.08 -13.80
CA PRO A 134 -20.90 -3.42 -14.37
C PRO A 134 -19.80 -3.63 -15.42
N GLN A 135 -19.21 -2.56 -15.95
CA GLN A 135 -18.09 -2.63 -16.90
C GLN A 135 -16.73 -2.74 -16.18
N GLU A 136 -16.67 -2.42 -14.89
CA GLU A 136 -15.47 -2.59 -14.08
C GLU A 136 -15.37 -4.07 -13.64
N THR A 137 -14.75 -4.87 -14.50
CA THR A 137 -14.52 -6.30 -14.31
C THR A 137 -13.03 -6.62 -14.35
N LEU A 138 -12.64 -7.82 -13.92
CA LEU A 138 -11.27 -8.29 -14.09
C LEU A 138 -10.88 -8.27 -15.57
N SER A 139 -9.72 -7.66 -15.86
CA SER A 139 -9.15 -7.71 -17.21
C SER A 139 -8.68 -9.11 -17.55
N ARG A 140 -8.59 -9.40 -18.85
CA ARG A 140 -8.04 -10.67 -19.34
C ARG A 140 -6.60 -10.87 -18.81
N GLY A 141 -6.35 -11.99 -18.13
CA GLY A 141 -5.04 -12.31 -17.57
C GLY A 141 -4.78 -11.78 -16.16
N GLN A 142 -5.66 -10.90 -15.63
CA GLN A 142 -5.43 -10.28 -14.32
C GLN A 142 -5.53 -11.30 -13.17
N SER A 143 -6.46 -12.25 -13.24
CA SER A 143 -6.61 -13.29 -12.20
C SER A 143 -5.37 -14.20 -12.13
N GLU A 144 -4.79 -14.50 -13.29
CA GLU A 144 -3.54 -15.25 -13.42
C GLU A 144 -2.35 -14.46 -12.87
N GLU A 145 -2.25 -13.15 -13.16
CA GLU A 145 -1.23 -12.28 -12.57
C GLU A 145 -1.37 -12.16 -11.05
N ILE A 146 -2.60 -12.08 -10.53
CA ILE A 146 -2.84 -12.14 -9.08
C ILE A 146 -2.33 -13.50 -8.55
N ALA A 147 -2.64 -14.62 -9.20
CA ALA A 147 -2.12 -15.93 -8.79
C ALA A 147 -0.58 -16.00 -8.82
N ARG A 148 0.06 -15.35 -9.80
CA ARG A 148 1.53 -15.25 -9.88
C ARG A 148 2.12 -14.55 -8.66
N VAL A 149 1.60 -13.38 -8.27
CA VAL A 149 2.16 -12.64 -7.12
C VAL A 149 1.90 -13.33 -5.78
N TYR A 150 0.79 -14.07 -5.66
CA TYR A 150 0.55 -14.96 -4.51
C TYR A 150 1.64 -16.03 -4.38
N ALA A 151 2.04 -16.65 -5.49
CA ALA A 151 3.08 -17.67 -5.51
C ALA A 151 4.48 -17.09 -5.29
N ALA A 152 4.76 -15.91 -5.86
CA ALA A 152 6.05 -15.24 -5.76
C ALA A 152 6.31 -14.67 -4.35
N TYR A 153 5.27 -14.12 -3.70
CA TYR A 153 5.38 -13.37 -2.44
C TYR A 153 4.39 -13.86 -1.39
N PRO A 154 4.45 -15.13 -0.96
CA PRO A 154 3.49 -15.71 -0.02
C PRO A 154 3.49 -15.01 1.35
N HIS A 155 4.55 -14.29 1.70
CA HIS A 155 4.66 -13.53 2.96
C HIS A 155 3.89 -12.20 2.97
N LEU A 156 3.41 -11.72 1.82
CA LEU A 156 2.69 -10.44 1.72
C LEU A 156 1.20 -10.54 2.01
N ASN A 157 0.61 -11.74 2.01
CA ASN A 157 -0.81 -11.94 2.30
C ASN A 157 -1.06 -12.47 3.72
N ASP A 158 -2.30 -12.29 4.20
CA ASP A 158 -2.80 -12.78 5.48
C ASP A 158 -3.96 -13.78 5.32
N ASP A 159 -4.05 -14.42 4.15
CA ASP A 159 -5.20 -15.26 3.79
C ASP A 159 -5.48 -16.39 4.80
N SER A 160 -4.44 -16.99 5.39
CA SER A 160 -4.63 -18.03 6.41
C SER A 160 -5.27 -17.45 7.67
N PHE A 161 -4.80 -16.28 8.11
CA PHE A 161 -5.36 -15.56 9.25
C PHE A 161 -6.82 -15.18 8.99
N VAL A 162 -7.14 -14.65 7.80
CA VAL A 162 -8.52 -14.32 7.45
C VAL A 162 -9.40 -15.57 7.50
N ARG A 163 -8.99 -16.67 6.84
CA ARG A 163 -9.76 -17.93 6.81
C ARG A 163 -10.02 -18.52 8.19
N GLU A 164 -9.06 -18.44 9.11
CA GLU A 164 -9.19 -18.92 10.49
C GLU A 164 -10.26 -18.15 11.30
N HIS A 165 -10.60 -16.93 10.89
CA HIS A 165 -11.50 -16.05 11.63
C HIS A 165 -12.81 -15.72 10.90
N LEU A 166 -12.98 -16.12 9.63
CA LEU A 166 -14.18 -15.83 8.83
C LEU A 166 -15.50 -16.14 9.55
N ASP A 167 -15.63 -17.35 10.09
CA ASP A 167 -16.86 -17.79 10.76
C ASP A 167 -17.22 -16.87 11.92
N SER A 168 -16.24 -16.42 12.69
CA SER A 168 -16.46 -15.51 13.82
C SER A 168 -16.80 -14.09 13.40
N TRP A 169 -16.32 -13.62 12.24
CA TRP A 169 -16.57 -12.26 11.76
C TRP A 169 -17.89 -12.12 11.02
N LEU A 170 -18.33 -13.19 10.34
CA LEU A 170 -19.52 -13.17 9.48
C LEU A 170 -20.77 -13.75 10.16
N THR A 171 -20.63 -14.40 11.32
CA THR A 171 -21.79 -14.74 12.15
C THR A 171 -22.31 -13.49 12.87
N ARG A 172 -23.62 -13.25 12.74
CA ARG A 172 -24.35 -12.17 13.42
C ARG A 172 -24.89 -12.61 14.77
#